data_AF-A0A0Q0W0V5-F1
#
_entry.id   AF-A0A0Q0W0V5-F1
#
_cell.length_a   1.000
_cell.length_b   1.000
_cell.length_c   1.000
_cell.angle_alpha   90.00
_cell.angle_beta   90.00
_cell.angle_gamma   90.00
#
_symmetry.space_group_name_H-M   'P 1'
#
loop_
_entity.id
_entity.type
_entity.pdbx_description
1 polymer ?
#
loop_
_entity_poly.entity_id
_entity_poly.type
_entity_poly.pdbx_seq_one_letter_code
_entity_poly.pdbx_strand_id
1 'polypeptide(L)' 'MKPAKLIFTIITCLLVVSLAAAPEISFNFLTHDFGDIKEEDGKVTYNFDFTNTGDEPLKLIKVKAS' A
#
# COMPACT_ATOMS: atom_id res chain seq x y z
N MET A 1 2.30 34.33 -24.55
CA MET A 1 1.49 33.15 -24.94
C MET A 1 0.03 33.54 -25.01
N LYS A 2 -0.70 33.14 -26.06
CA LYS A 2 -2.14 33.45 -26.18
C LYS A 2 -2.93 32.79 -25.03
N PRO A 3 -3.93 33.46 -24.44
CA PRO A 3 -4.63 32.97 -23.25
C PRO A 3 -5.26 31.58 -23.45
N ALA A 4 -5.72 31.28 -24.66
CA ALA A 4 -6.25 29.96 -25.03
C ALA A 4 -5.22 28.81 -24.89
N LYS A 5 -3.93 29.06 -25.18
CA LYS A 5 -2.87 28.06 -24.99
C LYS A 5 -2.58 27.82 -23.50
N LEU A 6 -2.64 28.86 -22.67
CA LEU A 6 -2.42 28.74 -21.23
C LEU A 6 -3.55 27.95 -20.56
N ILE A 7 -4.81 28.24 -20.92
CA ILE A 7 -5.98 27.50 -20.42
C ILE A 7 -5.92 26.03 -20.84
N PHE A 8 -5.57 25.75 -22.10
CA PHE A 8 -5.41 24.38 -22.58
C PHE A 8 -4.33 23.62 -21.80
N THR A 9 -3.16 24.23 -21.57
CA THR A 9 -2.08 23.61 -20.77
C THR A 9 -2.50 23.36 -19.31
N ILE A 10 -3.24 24.28 -18.69
CA ILE A 10 -3.74 24.11 -17.32
C ILE A 10 -4.76 22.96 -17.26
N ILE A 11 -5.70 22.89 -18.21
CA ILE A 11 -6.70 21.81 -18.29
C ILE A 11 -6.03 20.45 -18.48
N THR A 12 -5.05 20.36 -19.39
CA THR A 12 -4.30 19.12 -19.59
C THR A 12 -3.54 18.72 -18.34
N CYS A 13 -2.92 19.66 -17.62
CA CYS A 13 -2.19 19.38 -16.38
C CYS A 13 -3.10 18.87 -15.25
N LEU A 14 -4.29 19.46 -15.08
CA LEU A 14 -5.28 19.01 -14.09
C LEU A 14 -5.80 17.59 -14.35
N LEU A 15 -5.97 17.20 -15.62
CA LEU A 15 -6.41 15.85 -15.99
C LEU A 15 -5.39 14.75 -15.66
N VAL A 16 -4.08 15.07 -15.63
CA VAL A 16 -3.05 14.04 -15.32
C VAL A 16 -2.97 13.77 -13.82
N VAL A 17 -3.26 14.76 -12.97
CA VAL A 17 -3.17 14.63 -11.52
C VAL A 17 -4.28 13.73 -10.95
N SER A 18 -5.46 13.68 -11.58
CA SER A 18 -6.59 12.87 -11.13
C SER A 18 -6.45 11.36 -11.38
N LEU A 19 -5.37 10.91 -12.04
CA LEU A 19 -5.15 9.49 -12.38
C LEU A 19 -4.27 8.74 -11.37
N ALA A 20 -3.85 9.37 -10.28
CA ALA A 20 -2.89 8.78 -9.35
C ALA A 20 -3.51 7.97 -8.20
N ALA A 21 -4.83 7.75 -8.21
CA ALA A 21 -5.49 7.00 -7.15
C ALA A 21 -5.25 5.49 -7.30
N ALA A 22 -4.77 4.84 -6.25
CA ALA A 22 -4.47 3.41 -6.22
C ALA A 22 -4.47 2.85 -4.78
N PRO A 23 -4.84 1.58 -4.58
CA PRO A 23 -4.67 0.93 -3.30
C PRO A 23 -3.17 0.72 -3.00
N GLU A 24 -2.77 0.99 -1.76
CA GLU A 24 -1.37 0.86 -1.32
C GLU A 24 -1.31 0.19 0.05
N ILE A 25 -0.50 -0.87 0.17
CA ILE A 25 -0.34 -1.62 1.42
C ILE A 25 0.97 -1.24 2.10
N SER A 26 0.89 -0.84 3.37
CA SER A 26 2.05 -0.53 4.21
C SER A 26 2.09 -1.43 5.45
N PHE A 27 3.17 -2.20 5.61
CA PHE A 27 3.39 -3.05 6.76
C PHE A 27 4.23 -2.35 7.83
N ASN A 28 3.91 -2.57 9.10
CA ASN A 28 4.76 -2.09 10.20
C ASN A 28 6.11 -2.82 10.21
N PHE A 29 6.06 -4.15 10.03
CA PHE A 29 7.23 -5.01 9.94
C PHE A 29 7.01 -6.04 8.84
N LEU A 30 8.04 -6.25 8.02
CA LEU A 30 8.02 -7.26 6.95
C LEU A 30 8.55 -8.61 7.42
N THR A 31 9.27 -8.62 8.54
CA THR A 31 9.93 -9.79 9.10
C THR A 31 9.65 -9.86 10.59
N HIS A 32 9.58 -11.09 11.10
CA HIS A 32 9.52 -11.38 12.51
C HIS A 32 10.53 -12.49 12.81
N ASP A 33 11.38 -12.25 13.80
CA ASP A 33 12.28 -13.27 14.34
C ASP A 33 11.62 -13.85 15.59
N PHE A 34 11.35 -15.15 15.56
CA PHE A 34 10.79 -15.85 16.70
C PHE A 34 11.84 -16.15 17.78
N GLY A 35 13.13 -16.01 17.46
CA GLY A 35 14.24 -16.36 18.33
C GLY A 35 14.26 -17.86 18.66
N ASP A 36 14.76 -18.17 19.85
CA ASP A 36 14.79 -19.53 20.37
C ASP A 36 13.42 -19.91 20.96
N ILE A 37 12.75 -20.87 20.35
CA ILE A 37 11.51 -21.47 20.87
C ILE A 37 11.86 -22.81 21.49
N LYS A 38 11.52 -23.03 22.76
CA LYS A 38 11.67 -24.38 23.35
C LYS A 38 10.49 -25.25 22.92
N GLU A 39 10.74 -26.53 22.71
CA GLU A 39 9.69 -27.48 22.31
C GLU A 39 8.55 -27.57 23.34
N GLU A 40 8.86 -27.33 24.63
CA GLU A 40 7.89 -27.30 25.73
C GLU A 40 6.91 -26.12 25.65
N ASP A 41 7.29 -25.02 24.99
CA ASP A 41 6.48 -23.80 24.88
C ASP A 41 5.33 -23.94 23.85
N GLY A 42 5.36 -25.01 23.04
CA GLY A 42 4.30 -25.35 22.12
C GLY A 42 4.19 -24.40 20.93
N LYS A 43 2.96 -24.17 20.46
CA LYS A 43 2.70 -23.43 19.22
C LYS A 43 2.80 -21.92 19.45
N VAL A 44 3.72 -21.27 18.75
CA VAL A 44 3.82 -19.79 18.68
C VAL A 44 3.05 -19.23 17.48
N THR A 45 2.62 -17.98 17.57
CA THR A 45 1.93 -17.28 16.47
C THR A 45 2.29 -15.81 16.50
N TYR A 46 2.48 -15.21 15.33
CA TYR A 46 2.71 -13.79 15.16
C TYR A 46 1.73 -13.25 14.11
N ASN A 47 1.18 -12.06 14.37
CA ASN A 47 0.26 -11.36 13.48
C ASN A 47 1.00 -10.22 12.79
N PHE A 48 0.90 -10.15 11.46
CA PHE A 48 1.43 -9.04 10.68
C PHE A 48 0.35 -7.98 10.47
N ASP A 49 0.51 -6.85 11.13
CA ASP A 49 -0.35 -5.69 10.94
C ASP A 49 0.08 -4.87 9.73
N PHE A 50 -0.91 -4.43 8.95
CA PHE A 50 -0.71 -3.51 7.82
C PHE A 50 -1.85 -2.51 7.73
N THR A 51 -1.59 -1.41 7.05
CA THR A 51 -2.56 -0.35 6.77
C THR A 51 -2.68 -0.14 5.27
N ASN A 52 -3.90 0.07 4.77
CA ASN A 52 -4.11 0.60 3.42
C ASN A 52 -3.85 2.12 3.46
N THR A 53 -2.72 2.57 2.92
CA THR A 53 -2.35 3.99 2.82
C THR A 53 -2.80 4.63 1.53
N GLY A 54 -3.32 3.83 0.60
CA GLY A 54 -3.86 4.30 -0.66
C GLY A 54 -5.22 4.98 -0.51
N ASP A 55 -5.63 5.64 -1.57
CA ASP A 55 -6.89 6.38 -1.70
C ASP A 55 -8.02 5.56 -2.34
N GLU A 56 -7.79 4.27 -2.57
CA GLU A 56 -8.80 3.30 -3.01
C GLU A 56 -8.87 2.06 -2.09
N PRO A 57 -10.00 1.33 -2.06
CA PRO A 57 -10.13 0.11 -1.27
C PRO A 57 -9.14 -1.00 -1.68
N LEU A 58 -8.36 -1.49 -0.71
CA LEU A 58 -7.46 -2.62 -0.91
C LEU A 58 -8.18 -3.97 -0.73
N LYS A 59 -8.24 -4.79 -1.78
CA LYS A 59 -8.81 -6.14 -1.75
C LYS A 59 -7.72 -7.22 -1.73
N LEU A 60 -7.75 -8.09 -0.72
CA LEU A 60 -6.84 -9.24 -0.62
C LEU A 60 -7.42 -10.44 -1.38
N ILE A 61 -6.69 -10.95 -2.38
CA ILE A 61 -7.15 -12.07 -3.23
C ILE A 61 -6.48 -13.39 -2.83
N LYS A 62 -5.20 -13.34 -2.46
CA LYS A 62 -4.42 -14.51 -2.06
C LYS A 62 -3.35 -14.10 -1.05
N VAL A 63 -3.21 -14.90 -0.01
CA VAL A 63 -2.14 -14.76 0.99
C VAL A 63 -1.32 -16.05 0.97
N LYS A 64 0.00 -15.93 0.98
CA LYS A 64 0.94 -17.07 1.00
C LYS A 64 1.97 -16.82 2.10
N ALA A 65 2.20 -17.82 2.93
CA ALA A 65 3.36 -17.85 3.82
C ALA A 65 4.62 -18.24 3.01
N SER A 66 5.70 -17.48 3.17
CA SER A 66 7.01 -17.76 2.55
C SER A 66 7.83 -18.71 3.39
#